data_AF-A0A1X1RK29-F1
#
_entry.id   AF-A0A1X1RK29-F1
#
_cell.length_a   1.000
_cell.length_b   1.000
_cell.length_c   1.000
_cell.angle_alpha   90.00
_cell.angle_beta   90.00
_cell.angle_gamma   90.00
#
_symmetry.space_group_name_H-M   'P 1'
#
loop_
_entity.id
_entity.type
_entity.pdbx_description
1 polymer ?
#
loop_
_entity_poly.entity_id
_entity_poly.type
_entity_poly.pdbx_seq_one_letter_code
_entity_poly.pdbx_strand_id
1 'polypeptide(L)'
;MAINRRKVLGGAGLAGAAALGGAGVDRALSNSPSGYPTVKDEPMTDDAARFGDPRIPAELITDQSHLFRLGALPTTDFDGGSLRQAHEDNFPILKGQQASVVFVTLQPGGIREPHWHPSAWEISVVVSGVATWTLLDPQGHDETFDAHPGDVIFAPQGSLHYFENTGKEDLHAIIVFNASTQEGKDDIGIGASISKLPPRVLSAVFGVPAETFTSFKKIDKSITILK
;
A
#
# COMPACT_ATOMS: atom_id res chain seq x y z
N MET A 1 -35.39 -19.04 -21.74
CA MET A 1 -35.57 -19.46 -20.34
C MET A 1 -35.69 -18.21 -19.49
N ALA A 2 -36.83 -17.99 -18.86
CA ALA A 2 -37.13 -16.83 -18.02
C ALA A 2 -37.61 -17.34 -16.66
N ILE A 3 -37.08 -16.79 -15.56
CA ILE A 3 -37.43 -17.18 -14.19
C ILE A 3 -38.21 -16.06 -13.51
N ASN A 4 -39.27 -16.50 -12.83
CA ASN A 4 -40.42 -15.79 -12.27
C ASN A 4 -40.12 -15.19 -10.87
N ARG A 5 -40.68 -14.00 -10.57
CA ARG A 5 -40.70 -13.37 -9.24
C ARG A 5 -42.14 -13.07 -8.81
N ARG A 6 -42.62 -13.70 -7.72
CA ARG A 6 -43.79 -13.28 -6.92
C ARG A 6 -43.57 -13.71 -5.47
N LYS A 7 -43.47 -12.74 -4.55
CA LYS A 7 -44.51 -12.20 -3.63
C LYS A 7 -44.69 -13.05 -2.36
N VAL A 8 -44.46 -12.42 -1.20
CA VAL A 8 -45.36 -12.52 -0.05
C VAL A 8 -45.49 -11.13 0.60
N LEU A 9 -46.73 -10.75 0.84
CA LEU A 9 -47.23 -9.52 1.45
C LEU A 9 -48.10 -9.96 2.63
N GLY A 10 -48.12 -9.18 3.71
CA GLY A 10 -49.06 -9.28 4.83
C GLY A 10 -48.39 -8.76 6.10
N GLY A 11 -48.95 -7.88 6.91
CA GLY A 11 -50.30 -7.35 7.06
C GLY A 11 -50.36 -6.67 8.44
N ALA A 12 -51.23 -5.68 8.61
CA ALA A 12 -51.15 -4.60 9.59
C ALA A 12 -51.88 -4.84 10.95
N GLY A 13 -51.70 -3.89 11.88
CA GLY A 13 -52.56 -3.59 13.05
C GLY A 13 -51.82 -3.72 14.40
N LEU A 14 -51.99 -2.89 15.43
CA LEU A 14 -52.91 -1.80 15.76
C LEU A 14 -52.34 -1.02 16.98
N ALA A 15 -52.82 0.21 17.18
CA ALA A 15 -52.38 1.19 18.18
C ALA A 15 -52.86 0.94 19.63
N GLY A 16 -52.13 1.50 20.61
CA GLY A 16 -52.58 1.69 21.99
C GLY A 16 -51.61 2.61 22.78
N ALA A 17 -52.13 3.72 23.32
CA ALA A 17 -51.39 4.78 24.00
C ALA A 17 -51.59 4.77 25.54
N ALA A 18 -50.69 5.49 26.23
CA ALA A 18 -50.67 5.94 27.64
C ALA A 18 -50.12 4.94 28.69
N ALA A 19 -49.38 5.32 29.74
CA ALA A 19 -48.58 6.50 30.10
C ALA A 19 -47.73 6.13 31.35
N LEU A 20 -46.65 6.89 31.60
CA LEU A 20 -45.90 7.08 32.86
C LEU A 20 -44.85 6.04 33.31
N GLY A 21 -43.64 6.54 33.58
CA GLY A 21 -42.65 5.92 34.46
C GLY A 21 -41.23 5.96 33.91
N GLY A 22 -40.36 6.80 34.48
CA GLY A 22 -38.99 7.01 34.03
C GLY A 22 -38.03 5.83 34.24
N ALA A 23 -36.84 5.99 33.66
CA ALA A 23 -35.64 5.15 33.70
C ALA A 23 -35.62 3.93 32.76
N GLY A 24 -34.80 4.00 31.70
CA GLY A 24 -34.31 2.82 30.98
C GLY A 24 -34.51 2.83 29.47
N VAL A 25 -33.74 3.63 28.73
CA VAL A 25 -33.63 3.51 27.25
C VAL A 25 -32.37 2.76 26.78
N ASP A 26 -31.50 2.28 27.68
CA ASP A 26 -30.27 1.58 27.27
C ASP A 26 -30.36 0.05 27.29
N ARG A 27 -31.56 -0.53 27.44
CA ARG A 27 -31.70 -2.01 27.60
C ARG A 27 -32.61 -2.69 26.58
N ALA A 28 -32.65 -2.18 25.35
CA ALA A 28 -33.54 -2.71 24.30
C ALA A 28 -32.84 -3.22 23.04
N LEU A 29 -31.56 -3.64 23.10
CA LEU A 29 -30.89 -4.32 21.96
C LEU A 29 -30.03 -5.54 22.32
N SER A 30 -30.00 -6.04 23.55
CA SER A 30 -29.06 -7.12 23.91
C SER A 30 -29.55 -8.55 23.67
N ASN A 31 -30.79 -8.80 23.21
CA ASN A 31 -31.30 -10.16 23.07
C ASN A 31 -31.86 -10.43 21.66
N SER A 32 -30.97 -10.77 20.73
CA SER A 32 -31.28 -11.70 19.64
C SER A 32 -30.02 -12.49 19.23
N PRO A 33 -30.19 -13.78 18.90
CA PRO A 33 -29.13 -14.78 18.97
C PRO A 33 -28.29 -14.76 17.70
N SER A 34 -27.17 -14.05 17.73
CA SER A 34 -26.10 -14.24 16.76
C SER A 34 -25.01 -15.06 17.45
N GLY A 35 -25.02 -16.36 17.19
CA GLY A 35 -23.88 -17.22 17.49
C GLY A 35 -22.72 -16.81 16.59
N TYR A 36 -21.94 -15.83 17.03
CA TYR A 36 -20.53 -15.81 16.65
C TYR A 36 -19.86 -16.94 17.43
N PRO A 37 -19.12 -17.85 16.78
CA PRO A 37 -18.28 -18.76 17.54
C PRO A 37 -17.37 -17.89 18.39
N THR A 38 -17.44 -18.06 19.72
CA THR A 38 -16.36 -17.63 20.59
C THR A 38 -15.13 -18.34 20.07
N VAL A 39 -14.28 -17.62 19.31
CA VAL A 39 -12.95 -18.11 18.99
C VAL A 39 -12.35 -18.42 20.35
N LYS A 40 -12.02 -19.68 20.60
CA LYS A 40 -11.27 -20.04 21.81
C LYS A 40 -10.06 -19.10 21.82
N ASP A 41 -9.79 -18.47 22.96
CA ASP A 41 -8.53 -17.78 23.16
C ASP A 41 -7.42 -18.83 22.98
N GLU A 42 -6.87 -18.88 21.76
CA GLU A 42 -5.67 -19.65 21.45
C GLU A 42 -4.53 -18.98 22.22
N PRO A 43 -3.69 -19.75 22.94
CA PRO A 43 -2.61 -19.17 23.71
C PRO A 43 -1.63 -18.43 22.78
N MET A 44 -1.17 -17.24 23.17
CA MET A 44 -0.17 -16.41 22.45
C MET A 44 1.11 -17.15 22.04
N THR A 45 1.33 -18.36 22.55
CA THR A 45 2.39 -19.27 22.12
C THR A 45 2.24 -19.74 20.68
N ASP A 46 1.01 -19.79 20.14
CA ASP A 46 0.74 -20.18 18.75
C ASP A 46 1.01 -19.02 17.76
N ASP A 47 0.78 -17.78 18.20
CA ASP A 47 1.11 -16.58 17.41
C ASP A 47 2.61 -16.48 17.13
N ALA A 48 3.46 -16.90 18.06
CA ALA A 48 4.91 -16.95 17.85
C ALA A 48 5.33 -17.96 16.76
N ALA A 49 4.58 -19.06 16.63
CA ALA A 49 4.81 -20.06 15.59
C ALA A 49 4.21 -19.64 14.24
N ARG A 50 3.13 -18.85 14.25
CA ARG A 50 2.40 -18.39 13.08
C ARG A 50 2.94 -17.09 12.46
N PHE A 51 3.42 -16.17 13.29
CA PHE A 51 3.85 -14.82 12.90
C PHE A 51 5.31 -14.51 13.29
N GLY A 52 6.05 -15.51 13.81
CA GLY A 52 7.37 -15.30 14.42
C GLY A 52 7.23 -14.69 15.83
N ASP A 53 8.32 -14.59 16.58
CA ASP A 53 8.31 -13.93 17.89
C ASP A 53 8.12 -12.41 17.70
N PRO A 54 6.93 -11.81 17.94
CA PRO A 54 6.71 -10.39 17.71
C PRO A 54 7.33 -9.53 18.83
N ARG A 55 8.13 -10.14 19.72
CA ARG A 55 8.87 -9.43 20.75
C ARG A 55 9.91 -8.55 20.09
N ILE A 56 9.84 -7.26 20.41
CA ILE A 56 10.93 -6.31 20.20
C ILE A 56 12.20 -6.99 20.73
N PRO A 57 13.23 -7.23 19.89
CA PRO A 57 14.51 -7.76 20.37
C PRO A 57 14.93 -7.01 21.63
N ALA A 58 15.34 -7.72 22.68
CA ALA A 58 15.56 -7.13 23.99
C ALA A 58 16.55 -5.95 23.93
N GLU A 59 17.45 -5.96 22.95
CA GLU A 59 18.44 -4.93 22.65
C GLU A 59 17.83 -3.61 22.14
N LEU A 60 16.56 -3.61 21.74
CA LEU A 60 15.82 -2.45 21.21
C LEU A 60 14.78 -1.93 22.20
N ILE A 61 14.73 -2.51 23.39
CA ILE A 61 13.85 -2.06 24.45
C ILE A 61 14.40 -0.74 25.01
N THR A 62 13.77 0.36 24.61
CA THR A 62 13.97 1.72 25.15
C THR A 62 12.69 2.20 25.84
N ASP A 63 12.72 3.37 26.47
CA ASP A 63 11.54 4.01 27.07
C ASP A 63 10.40 4.23 26.04
N GLN A 64 10.68 4.15 24.73
CA GLN A 64 9.71 4.29 23.64
C GLN A 64 9.84 3.19 22.57
N SER A 65 10.02 1.94 22.99
CA SER A 65 10.28 0.77 22.12
C SER A 65 9.29 0.57 20.95
N HIS A 66 8.04 1.01 21.11
CA HIS A 66 6.98 0.84 20.11
C HIS A 66 6.81 2.03 19.17
N LEU A 67 7.56 3.13 19.37
CA LEU A 67 7.44 4.35 18.59
C LEU A 67 8.62 4.49 17.64
N PHE A 68 8.38 4.31 16.34
CA PHE A 68 9.35 4.67 15.31
C PHE A 68 9.03 6.04 14.72
N ARG A 69 9.94 7.00 14.87
CA ARG A 69 9.79 8.36 14.34
C ARG A 69 10.19 8.41 12.85
N LEU A 70 9.39 7.80 11.98
CA LEU A 70 9.65 7.77 10.53
C LEU A 70 9.89 9.16 9.95
N GLY A 71 9.05 10.14 10.30
CA GLY A 71 9.17 11.53 9.81
C GLY A 71 10.42 12.28 10.30
N ALA A 72 11.12 11.78 11.32
CA ALA A 72 12.35 12.38 11.82
C ALA A 72 13.61 11.83 11.14
N LEU A 73 13.49 10.80 10.29
CA LEU A 73 14.61 10.31 9.50
C LEU A 73 15.07 11.36 8.47
N PRO A 74 16.36 11.40 8.13
CA PRO A 74 16.81 12.12 6.95
C PRO A 74 16.10 11.58 5.71
N THR A 75 15.78 12.47 4.77
CA THR A 75 15.22 12.07 3.49
C THR A 75 16.29 11.49 2.58
N THR A 76 15.86 10.56 1.72
CA THR A 76 16.56 10.32 0.46
C THR A 76 15.90 11.21 -0.59
N ASP A 77 16.64 12.21 -1.07
CA ASP A 77 16.12 13.23 -1.99
C ASP A 77 16.36 12.84 -3.46
N PHE A 78 15.40 13.21 -4.29
CA PHE A 78 15.35 13.01 -5.73
C PHE A 78 14.82 14.27 -6.43
N ASP A 79 14.82 14.27 -7.76
CA ASP A 79 14.46 15.46 -8.56
C ASP A 79 12.98 15.85 -8.36
N GLY A 80 12.09 14.86 -8.33
CA GLY A 80 10.64 15.07 -8.17
C GLY A 80 10.09 14.87 -6.76
N GLY A 81 10.93 14.63 -5.76
CA GLY A 81 10.43 14.28 -4.44
C GLY A 81 11.45 13.68 -3.47
N SER A 82 10.96 13.06 -2.41
CA SER A 82 11.80 12.43 -1.39
C SER A 82 11.12 11.21 -0.77
N LEU A 83 11.91 10.35 -0.13
CA LEU A 83 11.39 9.24 0.68
C LEU A 83 12.07 9.14 2.04
N ARG A 84 11.35 8.52 2.98
CA ARG A 84 11.88 7.97 4.23
C ARG A 84 11.34 6.55 4.37
N GLN A 85 12.12 5.64 4.95
CA GLN A 85 11.68 4.25 5.09
C GLN A 85 11.98 3.69 6.48
N ALA A 86 11.03 2.92 7.02
CA ALA A 86 11.25 1.95 8.09
C ALA A 86 11.43 0.56 7.47
N HIS A 87 12.52 -0.11 7.78
CA HIS A 87 12.85 -1.46 7.30
C HIS A 87 13.66 -2.22 8.37
N GLU A 88 13.95 -3.50 8.15
CA GLU A 88 14.55 -4.38 9.18
C GLU A 88 15.89 -3.90 9.75
N ASP A 89 16.66 -3.12 8.99
CA ASP A 89 17.98 -2.64 9.44
C ASP A 89 17.89 -1.41 10.35
N ASN A 90 16.81 -0.62 10.27
CA ASN A 90 16.65 0.63 11.03
C ASN A 90 15.50 0.62 12.04
N PHE A 91 14.52 -0.28 11.86
CA PHE A 91 13.46 -0.54 12.81
C PHE A 91 13.33 -2.06 13.01
N PRO A 92 14.21 -2.66 13.83
CA PRO A 92 14.39 -4.11 13.76
C PRO A 92 13.24 -4.94 14.33
N ILE A 93 12.17 -4.31 14.86
CA ILE A 93 10.89 -5.01 15.09
C ILE A 93 10.33 -5.56 13.77
N LEU A 94 10.68 -4.97 12.63
CA LEU A 94 10.25 -5.41 11.30
C LEU A 94 11.00 -6.66 10.82
N LYS A 95 12.08 -7.05 11.49
CA LYS A 95 12.90 -8.20 11.08
C LYS A 95 12.09 -9.49 11.16
N GLY A 96 11.98 -10.21 10.04
CA GLY A 96 11.17 -11.42 9.93
C GLY A 96 9.65 -11.20 9.93
N GLN A 97 9.18 -9.97 10.10
CA GLN A 97 7.74 -9.65 10.10
C GLN A 97 7.13 -9.49 8.70
N GLN A 98 7.96 -9.57 7.65
CA GLN A 98 7.54 -9.33 6.27
C GLN A 98 6.81 -7.99 6.15
N ALA A 99 7.43 -6.92 6.67
CA ALA A 99 6.83 -5.60 6.71
C ALA A 99 7.89 -4.52 6.57
N SER A 100 7.67 -3.56 5.68
CA SER A 100 8.40 -2.30 5.64
C SER A 100 7.45 -1.17 5.26
N VAL A 101 7.82 0.06 5.62
CA VAL A 101 6.96 1.24 5.43
C VAL A 101 7.76 2.37 4.82
N VAL A 102 7.30 2.90 3.69
CA VAL A 102 7.85 4.10 3.06
C VAL A 102 6.88 5.26 3.27
N PHE A 103 7.42 6.44 3.61
CA PHE A 103 6.71 7.71 3.47
C PHE A 103 7.31 8.44 2.28
N VAL A 104 6.52 8.63 1.24
CA VAL A 104 6.93 9.31 0.00
C VAL A 104 6.29 10.68 -0.09
N THR A 105 7.09 11.65 -0.53
CA THR A 105 6.63 12.98 -0.95
C THR A 105 6.90 13.13 -2.44
N LEU A 106 5.88 13.44 -3.24
CA LEU A 106 6.06 13.87 -4.63
C LEU A 106 5.66 15.34 -4.76
N GLN A 107 6.54 16.16 -5.32
CA GLN A 107 6.21 17.53 -5.68
C GLN A 107 5.18 17.56 -6.83
N PRO A 108 4.50 18.69 -7.11
CA PRO A 108 3.66 18.82 -8.30
C PRO A 108 4.42 18.44 -9.58
N GLY A 109 3.84 17.54 -10.37
CA GLY A 109 4.45 16.94 -11.57
C GLY A 109 5.53 15.89 -11.28
N GLY A 110 5.78 15.57 -10.01
CA GLY A 110 6.72 14.52 -9.61
C GLY A 110 6.16 13.14 -9.94
N ILE A 111 7.03 12.25 -10.42
CA ILE A 111 6.68 10.89 -10.85
C ILE A 111 7.53 9.90 -10.06
N ARG A 112 6.90 8.98 -9.33
CA ARG A 112 7.57 7.73 -8.96
C ARG A 112 7.60 6.86 -10.20
N GLU A 113 8.77 6.70 -10.82
CA GLU A 113 8.91 6.11 -12.16
C GLU A 113 8.25 4.72 -12.26
N PRO A 114 7.87 4.24 -13.46
CA PRO A 114 7.43 2.85 -13.61
C PRO A 114 8.44 1.85 -13.05
N HIS A 115 7.97 1.05 -12.10
CA HIS A 115 8.78 0.07 -11.36
C HIS A 115 7.94 -1.14 -10.98
N TRP A 116 8.62 -2.16 -10.46
CA TRP A 116 7.98 -3.32 -9.86
C TRP A 116 8.83 -3.86 -8.71
N HIS A 117 8.17 -4.54 -7.78
CA HIS A 117 8.80 -5.23 -6.67
C HIS A 117 8.80 -6.74 -6.93
N PRO A 118 9.96 -7.38 -7.12
CA PRO A 118 10.00 -8.81 -7.41
C PRO A 118 9.59 -9.67 -6.22
N SER A 119 9.81 -9.21 -4.97
CA SER A 119 9.54 -10.00 -3.77
C SER A 119 8.35 -9.54 -2.92
N ALA A 120 7.79 -8.35 -3.18
CA ALA A 120 6.71 -7.77 -2.38
C ALA A 120 5.50 -7.32 -3.21
N TRP A 121 4.31 -7.39 -2.61
CA TRP A 121 3.16 -6.57 -2.99
C TRP A 121 3.22 -5.22 -2.26
N GLU A 122 2.48 -4.25 -2.78
CA GLU A 122 2.40 -2.89 -2.23
C GLU A 122 0.97 -2.52 -1.83
N ILE A 123 0.80 -1.92 -0.65
CA ILE A 123 -0.39 -1.16 -0.27
C ILE A 123 0.01 0.30 -0.04
N SER A 124 -0.60 1.20 -0.80
CA SER A 124 -0.38 2.64 -0.72
C SER A 124 -1.61 3.35 -0.16
N VAL A 125 -1.41 4.28 0.77
CA VAL A 125 -2.47 5.11 1.36
C VAL A 125 -2.13 6.57 1.12
N VAL A 126 -3.01 7.28 0.42
CA VAL A 126 -2.82 8.72 0.17
C VAL A 126 -3.16 9.49 1.44
N VAL A 127 -2.20 10.29 1.93
CA VAL A 127 -2.35 11.12 3.13
C VAL A 127 -2.80 12.53 2.75
N SER A 128 -2.20 13.12 1.72
CA SER A 128 -2.58 14.44 1.18
C SER A 128 -2.16 14.56 -0.28
N GLY A 129 -2.75 15.50 -1.02
CA GLY A 129 -2.49 15.69 -2.45
C GLY A 129 -3.35 14.75 -3.32
N VAL A 130 -3.06 14.73 -4.62
CA VAL A 130 -3.76 13.88 -5.60
C VAL A 130 -2.71 13.30 -6.54
N ALA A 131 -2.81 12.02 -6.84
CA ALA A 131 -1.96 11.37 -7.81
C ALA A 131 -2.75 10.48 -8.75
N THR A 132 -2.33 10.45 -10.01
CA THR A 132 -2.81 9.46 -10.98
C THR A 132 -1.92 8.23 -10.85
N TRP A 133 -2.53 7.10 -10.51
CA TRP A 133 -1.89 5.79 -10.44
C TRP A 133 -2.15 5.02 -11.72
N THR A 134 -1.15 4.29 -12.17
CA THR A 134 -1.28 3.34 -13.28
C THR A 134 -0.64 2.03 -12.88
N LEU A 135 -1.36 0.93 -13.06
CA LEU A 135 -0.91 -0.43 -12.82
C LEU A 135 -1.02 -1.23 -14.11
N LEU A 136 -0.09 -2.16 -14.30
CA LEU A 136 -0.09 -3.14 -15.38
C LEU A 136 0.16 -4.52 -14.76
N ASP A 137 -0.83 -5.40 -14.88
CA ASP A 137 -0.74 -6.75 -14.38
C ASP A 137 0.14 -7.65 -15.28
N PRO A 138 0.58 -8.82 -14.79
CA PRO A 138 1.38 -9.76 -15.59
C PRO A 138 0.66 -10.36 -16.80
N GLN A 139 -0.67 -10.19 -16.90
CA GLN A 139 -1.48 -10.62 -18.05
C GLN A 139 -1.60 -9.51 -19.11
N GLY A 140 -1.06 -8.32 -18.84
CA GLY A 140 -1.06 -7.17 -19.74
C GLY A 140 -2.32 -6.31 -19.64
N HIS A 141 -3.14 -6.47 -18.60
CA HIS A 141 -4.22 -5.53 -18.33
C HIS A 141 -3.69 -4.34 -17.57
N ASP A 142 -4.10 -3.14 -17.99
CA ASP A 142 -3.80 -1.91 -17.30
C ASP A 142 -5.03 -1.31 -16.62
N GLU A 143 -4.78 -0.60 -15.52
CA GLU A 143 -5.77 0.23 -14.85
C GLU A 143 -5.13 1.58 -14.53
N THR A 144 -5.86 2.67 -14.76
CA THR A 144 -5.42 4.03 -14.42
C THR A 144 -6.54 4.79 -13.74
N PHE A 145 -6.24 5.44 -12.62
CA PHE A 145 -7.21 6.19 -11.82
C PHE A 145 -6.54 7.26 -10.97
N ASP A 146 -7.33 8.27 -10.58
CA ASP A 146 -6.90 9.31 -9.64
C ASP A 146 -7.19 8.86 -8.21
N ALA A 147 -6.16 8.89 -7.36
CA ALA A 147 -6.27 8.61 -5.94
C ALA A 147 -6.23 9.91 -5.11
N HIS A 148 -7.08 9.97 -4.10
CA HIS A 148 -7.32 11.12 -3.24
C HIS A 148 -7.02 10.78 -1.77
N PRO A 149 -6.91 11.77 -0.88
CA PRO A 149 -6.63 11.51 0.53
C PRO A 149 -7.62 10.54 1.17
N GLY A 150 -7.10 9.49 1.78
CA GLY A 150 -7.87 8.39 2.38
C GLY A 150 -8.06 7.17 1.46
N ASP A 151 -7.77 7.29 0.17
CA ASP A 151 -7.83 6.15 -0.75
C ASP A 151 -6.67 5.17 -0.51
N VAL A 152 -6.95 3.90 -0.76
CA VAL A 152 -6.01 2.78 -0.63
C VAL A 152 -5.81 2.14 -2.00
N ILE A 153 -4.56 2.00 -2.40
CA ILE A 153 -4.13 1.43 -3.68
C ILE A 153 -3.41 0.12 -3.38
N PHE A 154 -3.66 -0.90 -4.19
CA PHE A 154 -2.99 -2.19 -4.09
C PHE A 154 -2.27 -2.52 -5.40
N ALA A 155 -0.95 -2.69 -5.34
CA ALA A 155 -0.17 -3.23 -6.45
C ALA A 155 0.22 -4.68 -6.16
N PRO A 156 -0.24 -5.66 -6.95
CA PRO A 156 0.18 -7.05 -6.81
C PRO A 156 1.70 -7.19 -6.93
N GLN A 157 2.26 -8.19 -6.26
CA GLN A 157 3.68 -8.51 -6.36
C GLN A 157 4.11 -8.71 -7.82
N GLY A 158 5.19 -8.04 -8.22
CA GLY A 158 5.73 -8.08 -9.57
C GLY A 158 4.90 -7.36 -10.64
N SER A 159 3.79 -6.71 -10.28
CA SER A 159 3.06 -5.84 -11.21
C SER A 159 3.84 -4.56 -11.47
N LEU A 160 3.88 -4.12 -12.72
CA LEU A 160 4.46 -2.83 -13.08
C LEU A 160 3.48 -1.76 -12.64
N HIS A 161 3.95 -0.74 -11.93
CA HIS A 161 3.11 0.37 -11.52
C HIS A 161 3.92 1.67 -11.43
N TYR A 162 3.20 2.79 -11.51
CA TYR A 162 3.75 4.13 -11.27
C TYR A 162 2.65 5.06 -10.78
N PHE A 163 3.07 6.21 -10.28
CA PHE A 163 2.15 7.28 -9.94
C PHE A 163 2.80 8.65 -10.11
N GLU A 164 1.98 9.57 -10.61
CA GLU A 164 2.34 10.96 -10.87
C GLU A 164 1.50 11.87 -9.98
N ASN A 165 2.12 12.82 -9.30
CA ASN A 165 1.40 13.90 -8.64
C ASN A 165 0.86 14.88 -9.69
N THR A 166 -0.40 14.67 -10.09
CA THR A 166 -1.15 15.53 -11.03
C THR A 166 -1.82 16.71 -10.33
N GLY A 167 -1.67 16.82 -9.00
CA GLY A 167 -2.13 17.93 -8.19
C GLY A 167 -1.23 19.18 -8.26
N LYS A 168 -1.66 20.22 -7.53
CA LYS A 168 -0.93 21.49 -7.39
C LYS A 168 -0.12 21.61 -6.10
N GLU A 169 -0.37 20.71 -5.16
CA GLU A 169 0.30 20.64 -3.86
C GLU A 169 1.13 19.37 -3.79
N ASP A 170 2.04 19.28 -2.82
CA ASP A 170 2.80 18.06 -2.58
C ASP A 170 1.87 16.87 -2.24
N LEU A 171 2.12 15.74 -2.90
CA LEU A 171 1.54 14.45 -2.56
C LEU A 171 2.30 13.86 -1.38
N HIS A 172 1.58 13.38 -0.37
CA HIS A 172 2.11 12.53 0.68
C HIS A 172 1.40 11.19 0.65
N ALA A 173 2.16 10.10 0.60
CA ALA A 173 1.63 8.75 0.70
C ALA A 173 2.44 7.89 1.67
N ILE A 174 1.75 6.98 2.35
CA ILE A 174 2.35 5.90 3.12
C ILE A 174 2.24 4.64 2.27
N ILE A 175 3.36 3.96 2.08
CA ILE A 175 3.46 2.73 1.31
C ILE A 175 3.89 1.61 2.23
N VAL A 176 3.23 0.46 2.16
CA VAL A 176 3.49 -0.72 2.97
C VAL A 176 3.75 -1.92 2.08
N PHE A 177 4.79 -2.66 2.39
CA PHE A 177 5.19 -3.86 1.65
C PHE A 177 5.13 -5.09 2.54
N ASN A 178 4.83 -6.27 1.97
CA ASN A 178 5.03 -7.54 2.67
C ASN A 178 6.48 -8.06 2.63
N ALA A 179 7.46 -7.17 2.64
CA ALA A 179 8.86 -7.50 2.74
C ALA A 179 9.53 -6.55 3.74
N SER A 180 10.40 -7.09 4.59
CA SER A 180 11.12 -6.28 5.58
C SER A 180 12.34 -5.54 5.01
N THR A 181 12.64 -5.78 3.73
CA THR A 181 13.82 -5.26 3.05
C THR A 181 13.72 -3.76 2.78
N GLN A 182 14.87 -3.15 2.53
CA GLN A 182 14.94 -1.77 2.04
C GLN A 182 14.41 -1.70 0.61
N GLU A 183 13.67 -0.63 0.31
CA GLU A 183 13.02 -0.37 -0.98
C GLU A 183 14.01 -0.59 -2.14
N GLY A 184 15.17 0.06 -2.07
CA GLY A 184 16.16 0.01 -3.15
C GLY A 184 16.81 -1.36 -3.38
N LYS A 185 16.52 -2.37 -2.55
CA LYS A 185 16.94 -3.77 -2.73
C LYS A 185 15.85 -4.64 -3.35
N ASP A 186 14.60 -4.18 -3.37
CA ASP A 186 13.44 -4.88 -3.94
C ASP A 186 12.66 -3.96 -4.90
N ASP A 187 13.35 -3.04 -5.56
CA ASP A 187 12.78 -2.10 -6.51
C ASP A 187 13.53 -2.20 -7.84
N ILE A 188 12.78 -2.42 -8.91
CA ILE A 188 13.32 -2.46 -10.27
C ILE A 188 12.64 -1.39 -11.11
N GLY A 189 13.27 -0.22 -11.22
CA GLY A 189 12.82 0.87 -12.09
C GLY A 189 13.03 0.58 -13.58
N ILE A 190 12.10 1.07 -14.41
CA ILE A 190 12.16 0.97 -15.87
C ILE A 190 13.36 1.75 -16.42
N GLY A 191 13.69 2.91 -15.84
CA GLY A 191 14.81 3.74 -16.27
C GLY A 191 16.15 3.03 -16.11
N ALA A 192 16.38 2.43 -14.95
CA ALA A 192 17.56 1.61 -14.68
C ALA A 192 17.61 0.39 -15.60
N SER A 193 16.50 -0.33 -15.75
CA SER A 193 16.38 -1.51 -16.60
C SER A 193 16.76 -1.21 -18.05
N ILE A 194 16.17 -0.18 -18.66
CA ILE A 194 16.49 0.24 -20.03
C ILE A 194 17.95 0.69 -20.13
N SER A 195 18.46 1.39 -19.13
CA SER A 195 19.85 1.90 -19.12
C SER A 195 20.89 0.79 -19.18
N LYS A 196 20.60 -0.39 -18.60
CA LYS A 196 21.50 -1.56 -18.59
C LYS A 196 21.37 -2.46 -19.81
N LEU A 197 20.33 -2.31 -20.63
CA LEU A 197 20.19 -3.07 -21.87
C LEU A 197 21.09 -2.48 -22.98
N PRO A 198 21.85 -3.32 -23.71
CA PRO A 198 22.62 -2.84 -24.86
C PRO A 198 21.71 -2.21 -25.92
N PRO A 199 22.12 -1.13 -26.62
CA PRO A 199 21.31 -0.49 -27.66
C PRO A 199 20.78 -1.44 -28.74
N ARG A 200 21.55 -2.48 -29.09
CA ARG A 200 21.11 -3.53 -30.04
C ARG A 200 19.90 -4.34 -29.54
N VAL A 201 19.80 -4.58 -28.24
CA VAL A 201 18.69 -5.32 -27.64
C VAL A 201 17.44 -4.45 -27.64
N LEU A 202 17.58 -3.18 -27.24
CA LEU A 202 16.50 -2.20 -27.33
C LEU A 202 16.02 -2.01 -28.77
N SER A 203 16.94 -1.93 -29.74
CA SER A 203 16.62 -1.87 -31.17
C SER A 203 15.77 -3.06 -31.63
N ALA A 204 16.12 -4.28 -31.21
CA ALA A 204 15.35 -5.48 -31.54
C ALA A 204 13.94 -5.47 -30.93
N VAL A 205 13.78 -4.92 -29.72
CA VAL A 205 12.48 -4.85 -29.02
C VAL A 205 11.56 -3.76 -29.60
N PHE A 206 12.11 -2.57 -29.87
CA PHE A 206 11.31 -1.40 -30.25
C PHE A 206 11.24 -1.15 -31.76
N GLY A 207 12.01 -1.87 -32.57
CA GLY A 207 11.98 -1.76 -34.03
C GLY A 207 12.56 -0.45 -34.58
N VAL A 208 13.41 0.22 -33.82
CA VAL A 208 14.09 1.47 -34.21
C VAL A 208 15.62 1.28 -34.26
N PRO A 209 16.39 2.13 -34.98
CA PRO A 209 17.85 2.04 -35.02
C PRO A 209 18.49 2.08 -33.62
N ALA A 210 19.58 1.36 -33.42
CA ALA A 210 20.26 1.26 -32.12
C ALA A 210 20.80 2.63 -31.65
N GLU A 211 21.13 3.50 -32.60
CA GLU A 211 21.61 4.86 -32.37
C GLU A 211 20.57 5.71 -31.64
N THR A 212 19.26 5.42 -31.79
CA THR A 212 18.18 6.09 -31.06
C THR A 212 18.39 6.03 -29.55
N PHE A 213 18.93 4.94 -29.02
CA PHE A 213 19.12 4.75 -27.58
C PHE A 213 20.44 5.30 -27.04
N THR A 214 21.32 5.82 -27.91
CA THR A 214 22.61 6.38 -27.48
C THR A 214 22.46 7.73 -26.78
N SER A 215 21.42 8.49 -27.10
CA SER A 215 21.10 9.79 -26.51
C SER A 215 20.28 9.71 -25.22
N PHE A 216 19.83 8.51 -24.84
CA PHE A 216 18.98 8.34 -23.65
C PHE A 216 19.77 8.63 -22.38
N LYS A 217 19.14 9.35 -21.44
CA LYS A 217 19.68 9.54 -20.08
C LYS A 217 19.95 8.17 -19.45
N LYS A 218 21.14 8.00 -18.86
CA LYS A 218 21.48 6.80 -18.10
C LYS A 218 21.06 6.96 -16.65
N ILE A 219 20.33 5.96 -16.16
CA ILE A 219 19.87 5.85 -14.78
C ILE A 219 20.54 4.60 -14.19
N ASP A 220 21.28 4.79 -13.10
CA ASP A 220 22.06 3.73 -12.44
C ASP A 220 21.62 3.48 -10.99
N LYS A 221 20.54 4.14 -10.54
CA LYS A 221 19.93 3.96 -9.21
C LYS A 221 18.76 2.99 -9.32
N SER A 222 18.49 2.21 -8.27
CA SER A 222 17.30 1.35 -8.22
C SER A 222 16.03 2.20 -8.15
N ILE A 223 15.98 3.14 -7.21
CA ILE A 223 14.88 4.08 -7.02
C ILE A 223 15.12 5.37 -7.80
N THR A 224 14.10 5.84 -8.51
CA THR A 224 14.08 7.19 -9.07
C THR A 224 12.72 7.85 -8.87
N ILE A 225 12.76 9.11 -8.46
CA ILE A 225 11.62 10.03 -8.54
C ILE A 225 12.01 11.17 -9.48
N LEU A 226 11.25 11.33 -10.54
CA LEU A 226 11.53 12.21 -11.68
C LEU A 226 10.64 13.46 -11.64
N LYS A 227 11.08 14.51 -12.32
CA LYS A 227 10.32 15.72 -12.62
C LYS A 227 10.62 16.18 -14.04
#